data_AF-A0A0C2WG26-F1
#
_entry.id   AF-A0A0C2WG26-F1
#
_cell.length_a   1.000
_cell.length_b   1.000
_cell.length_c   1.000
_cell.angle_alpha   90.00
_cell.angle_beta   90.00
_cell.angle_gamma   90.00
#
_symmetry.space_group_name_H-M   'P 1'
#
loop_
_entity.id
_entity.type
_entity.pdbx_description
1 polymer ?
#
loop_
_entity_poly.entity_id
_entity_poly.type
_entity_poly.pdbx_seq_one_letter_code
_entity_poly.pdbx_strand_id
1 'polypeptide(L)'
;MLEIARSIRYIHSIDIALYSDDINIASKYLFLDSNLRAKFMFRGLFSWWSREASIYGHEDNDLLAKCTYDANISAFADLFDKIHGNSLSAVA
;
A
#
# COMPACT_ATOMS: atom_id res chain seq x y z
N MET A 1 -6.84 9.78 -5.66
CA MET A 1 -7.34 8.48 -5.16
C MET A 1 -7.53 7.42 -6.23
N LEU A 2 -8.22 7.70 -7.35
CA LEU A 2 -8.43 6.70 -8.41
C LEU A 2 -7.13 6.10 -8.97
N GLU A 3 -6.13 6.94 -9.28
CA GLU A 3 -4.84 6.48 -9.79
C GLU A 3 -4.08 5.61 -8.78
N ILE A 4 -4.19 5.92 -7.49
CA ILE A 4 -3.61 5.13 -6.39
C ILE A 4 -4.23 3.73 -6.39
N ALA A 5 -5.55 3.63 -6.44
CA ALA A 5 -6.27 2.36 -6.48
C ALA A 5 -5.93 1.53 -7.74
N ARG A 6 -5.80 2.20 -8.91
CA ARG A 6 -5.40 1.55 -10.16
C ARG A 6 -3.99 0.96 -10.06
N SER A 7 -3.05 1.72 -9.51
CA SER A 7 -1.68 1.26 -9.32
C SER A 7 -1.59 0.10 -8.32
N ILE A 8 -2.31 0.16 -7.19
CA ILE A 8 -2.38 -0.97 -6.23
C ILE A 8 -2.95 -2.22 -6.92
N ARG A 9 -4.06 -2.07 -7.66
CA ARG A 9 -4.66 -3.18 -8.43
C ARG A 9 -3.68 -3.77 -9.45
N TYR A 10 -2.93 -2.94 -10.16
CA TYR A 10 -1.91 -3.41 -11.11
C TYR A 10 -0.81 -4.21 -10.39
N ILE A 11 -0.31 -3.71 -9.25
CA ILE A 11 0.74 -4.38 -8.47
C ILE A 11 0.24 -5.73 -7.92
N HIS A 12 -1.01 -5.78 -7.43
CA HIS A 12 -1.63 -7.04 -7.03
C HIS A 12 -1.76 -8.02 -8.20
N SER A 13 -2.08 -7.54 -9.42
CA SER A 13 -2.23 -8.40 -10.61
C SER A 13 -0.95 -9.08 -11.08
N ILE A 14 0.21 -8.61 -10.61
CA ILE A 14 1.52 -9.23 -10.86
C ILE A 14 2.06 -9.96 -9.64
N ASP A 15 1.17 -10.35 -8.72
CA ASP A 15 1.47 -11.12 -7.51
C ASP A 15 2.42 -10.43 -6.52
N ILE A 16 2.29 -9.11 -6.37
CA ILE A 16 3.08 -8.33 -5.40
C ILE A 16 2.16 -7.67 -4.38
N ALA A 17 2.54 -7.74 -3.11
CA ALA A 17 1.99 -6.93 -2.04
C ALA A 17 3.02 -5.89 -1.60
N LEU A 18 2.65 -4.61 -1.73
CA LEU A 18 3.36 -3.49 -1.11
C LEU A 18 3.39 -3.61 0.41
N TYR A 19 4.34 -2.92 1.03
CA TYR A 19 4.38 -2.72 2.47
C TYR A 19 3.34 -1.68 2.88
N SER A 20 2.36 -2.07 3.69
CA SER A 20 1.20 -1.24 4.03
C SER A 20 1.55 0.10 4.69
N ASP A 21 2.61 0.16 5.50
CA ASP A 21 3.02 1.41 6.17
C ASP A 21 3.46 2.47 5.15
N ASP A 22 4.03 2.06 4.00
CA ASP A 22 4.45 2.99 2.96
C ASP A 22 3.23 3.62 2.26
N ILE A 23 2.10 2.90 2.17
CA ILE A 23 0.83 3.44 1.69
C ILE A 23 0.26 4.46 2.70
N ASN A 24 0.33 4.15 3.99
CA ASN A 24 -0.13 5.04 5.07
C ASN A 24 0.69 6.34 5.18
N ILE A 25 1.98 6.28 4.83
CA ILE A 25 2.89 7.44 4.77
C ILE A 25 2.98 7.93 3.32
N ALA A 26 1.83 8.11 2.66
CA ALA A 26 1.73 8.48 1.25
C ALA A 26 2.63 9.67 0.85
N SER A 27 2.82 10.67 1.71
CA SER A 27 3.65 11.84 1.38
C SER A 27 5.14 11.54 1.14
N LYS A 28 5.65 10.38 1.59
CA LYS A 28 7.05 9.98 1.42
C LYS A 28 7.25 8.92 0.33
N TYR A 29 6.24 8.10 0.07
CA TYR A 29 6.36 6.92 -0.79
C TYR A 29 5.45 6.96 -2.01
N LEU A 30 4.50 7.90 -2.06
CA LEU A 30 3.59 8.11 -3.17
C LEU A 30 3.88 9.44 -3.85
N PHE A 31 4.21 9.36 -5.13
CA PHE A 31 4.55 10.50 -5.96
C PHE A 31 3.57 10.62 -7.11
N LEU A 32 3.32 11.84 -7.56
CA LEU A 32 2.62 12.11 -8.81
C LEU A 32 3.62 12.62 -9.84
N ASP A 33 3.57 12.09 -11.06
CA ASP A 33 4.29 12.73 -12.17
C ASP A 33 3.49 13.89 -12.76
N SER A 34 4.07 14.56 -13.77
CA SER A 34 3.43 15.71 -14.45
C SER A 34 2.10 15.37 -15.13
N ASN A 35 1.79 14.08 -15.33
CA ASN A 35 0.53 13.60 -15.88
C ASN A 35 -0.43 13.10 -14.79
N LEU A 36 -0.15 13.41 -13.52
CA LEU A 36 -0.93 13.00 -12.36
C LEU A 36 -1.01 11.48 -12.16
N ARG A 37 -0.03 10.72 -12.68
CA ARG A 37 0.04 9.27 -12.46
C ARG A 37 0.68 8.98 -11.12
N ALA A 38 0.03 8.13 -10.33
CA ALA A 38 0.55 7.69 -9.04
C ALA A 38 1.69 6.69 -9.21
N LYS A 39 2.86 7.04 -8.66
CA LYS A 39 4.06 6.21 -8.59
C LYS A 39 4.34 5.88 -7.13
N PHE A 40 4.61 4.61 -6.87
CA PHE A 40 4.99 4.11 -5.56
C PHE A 40 6.50 3.88 -5.54
N MET A 41 7.18 4.35 -4.50
CA MET A 41 8.53 3.86 -4.23
C MET A 41 8.42 2.39 -3.82
N PHE A 42 9.11 1.52 -4.55
CA PHE A 42 8.91 0.08 -4.44
C PHE A 42 9.50 -0.46 -3.13
N ARG A 43 8.61 -0.90 -2.25
CA ARG A 43 8.91 -1.72 -1.09
C ARG A 43 7.75 -2.69 -0.91
N GLY A 44 8.00 -3.95 -1.20
CA GLY A 44 6.97 -4.98 -1.20
C GLY A 44 7.58 -6.35 -1.41
N LEU A 45 6.75 -7.37 -1.23
CA LEU A 45 7.08 -8.77 -1.39
C LEU A 45 6.15 -9.41 -2.41
N PHE A 46 6.61 -10.49 -3.03
CA PHE A 46 5.69 -11.33 -3.78
C PHE A 46 4.67 -11.97 -2.83
N SER A 47 3.42 -12.06 -3.25
CA SER A 47 2.32 -12.62 -2.45
C SER A 47 2.57 -14.09 -2.10
N TRP A 48 3.28 -14.84 -2.95
CA TRP A 48 3.68 -16.22 -2.67
C TRP A 48 4.81 -16.33 -1.64
N TRP A 49 5.64 -15.29 -1.49
CA TRP A 49 6.78 -15.29 -0.59
C TRP A 49 6.33 -15.36 0.88
N SER A 50 5.24 -14.69 1.25
CA SER A 50 4.70 -14.76 2.61
C SER A 50 4.25 -16.18 2.99
N ARG A 51 3.69 -16.91 2.02
CA ARG A 51 3.31 -18.31 2.19
C ARG A 51 4.54 -19.19 2.39
N GLU A 52 5.58 -19.03 1.58
CA GLU A 52 6.82 -19.80 1.74
C GLU A 52 7.56 -19.47 3.03
N ALA A 53 7.70 -18.18 3.35
CA ALA A 53 8.35 -17.73 4.58
C ALA A 53 7.66 -18.28 5.84
N SER A 54 6.33 -18.38 5.85
CA SER A 54 5.57 -18.99 6.94
C SER A 54 5.85 -20.49 7.11
N ILE A 55 6.14 -21.20 6.01
CA ILE A 55 6.43 -22.64 6.02
C ILE A 55 7.83 -22.89 6.60
N TYR A 56 8.79 -22.03 6.27
CA TYR A 56 10.19 -22.22 6.66
C TYR A 56 10.61 -21.47 7.94
N GLY A 57 9.76 -20.60 8.48
CA GLY A 57 9.99 -19.91 9.75
C GLY A 57 11.17 -18.93 9.74
N HIS A 58 11.50 -18.39 8.57
CA HIS A 58 12.72 -17.61 8.35
C HIS A 58 12.54 -16.08 8.41
N GLU A 59 11.29 -15.58 8.45
CA GLU A 59 11.04 -14.14 8.29
C GLU A 59 10.31 -13.49 9.45
N ASP A 60 10.41 -12.16 9.47
CA ASP A 60 9.71 -11.28 10.38
C ASP A 60 8.20 -11.34 10.11
N ASN A 61 7.46 -11.97 11.03
CA ASN A 61 6.01 -12.10 10.95
C ASN A 61 5.28 -10.75 10.86
N ASP A 62 5.84 -9.68 11.43
CA ASP A 62 5.27 -8.33 11.33
C ASP A 62 5.37 -7.81 9.90
N LEU A 63 6.52 -8.01 9.27
CA LEU A 63 6.74 -7.62 7.88
C LEU A 63 5.84 -8.42 6.92
N LEU A 64 5.67 -9.72 7.15
CA LEU A 64 4.77 -10.55 6.36
C LEU A 64 3.31 -10.12 6.50
N ALA A 65 2.86 -9.81 7.72
CA ALA A 65 1.49 -9.34 7.96
C ALA A 65 1.18 -8.02 7.24
N LYS A 66 2.18 -7.14 7.12
CA LYS A 66 2.08 -5.84 6.43
C LYS A 66 2.21 -5.94 4.90
N CYS A 67 2.73 -7.05 4.39
CA CYS A 67 2.88 -7.33 2.95
C CYS A 67 1.81 -8.32 2.47
N THR A 68 0.54 -7.98 2.69
CA THR A 68 -0.62 -8.75 2.19
C THR A 68 -1.54 -7.87 1.34
N TYR A 69 -2.38 -8.48 0.51
CA TYR A 69 -3.40 -7.72 -0.23
C TYR A 69 -4.37 -7.03 0.70
N ASP A 70 -4.85 -7.72 1.73
CA ASP A 70 -5.79 -7.17 2.71
C ASP A 70 -5.17 -6.00 3.49
N ALA A 71 -3.89 -6.09 3.86
CA ALA A 71 -3.17 -4.97 4.48
C ALA A 71 -3.07 -3.77 3.53
N ASN A 72 -2.82 -3.99 2.23
CA ASN A 72 -2.78 -2.91 1.25
C ASN A 72 -4.15 -2.26 1.01
N ILE A 73 -5.22 -3.05 0.96
CA ILE A 73 -6.58 -2.53 0.84
C ILE A 73 -6.98 -1.74 2.09
N SER A 74 -6.63 -2.24 3.29
CA SER A 74 -6.88 -1.54 4.55
C SER A 74 -6.12 -0.22 4.61
N ALA A 75 -4.82 -0.21 4.29
CA ALA A 75 -4.02 1.02 4.25
C ALA A 75 -4.51 2.01 3.20
N PHE A 76 -5.05 1.52 2.06
CA PHE A 76 -5.69 2.39 1.09
C PHE A 76 -6.96 3.06 1.65
N ALA A 77 -7.78 2.32 2.40
CA ALA A 77 -8.96 2.87 3.06
C ALA A 77 -8.58 3.94 4.09
N ASP A 78 -7.58 3.65 4.94
CA ASP A 78 -7.06 4.62 5.91
C ASP A 78 -6.55 5.90 5.23
N LEU A 79 -5.82 5.76 4.11
CA LEU A 79 -5.35 6.90 3.32
C LEU A 79 -6.52 7.69 2.72
N PHE A 80 -7.54 7.00 2.22
CA PHE A 80 -8.74 7.62 1.69
C PHE A 80 -9.44 8.46 2.75
N ASP A 81 -9.67 7.88 3.93
CA ASP A 81 -10.32 8.57 5.05
C ASP A 81 -9.48 9.74 5.55
N LYS A 82 -8.16 9.59 5.64
CA LYS A 82 -7.27 10.70 6.04
C LYS A 82 -7.36 11.89 5.09
N ILE A 83 -7.41 11.65 3.78
CA ILE A 83 -7.49 12.73 2.79
C ILE A 83 -8.85 13.42 2.83
N HIS A 84 -9.94 12.68 2.99
CA HIS A 84 -11.30 13.24 2.97
C HIS A 84 -11.76 13.77 4.33
N GLY A 85 -11.35 13.12 5.42
CA GLY A 85 -11.63 13.54 6.80
C GLY A 85 -10.92 14.83 7.18
N ASN A 86 -9.69 15.06 6.70
CA ASN A 86 -8.99 16.34 6.87
C ASN A 86 -9.66 17.50 6.12
N SER A 87 -10.52 17.23 5.12
CA SER A 87 -11.27 18.29 4.43
C SER A 87 -12.43 18.84 5.27
N LEU A 88 -12.96 18.04 6.21
CA LEU A 88 -14.04 18.46 7.11
C LEU A 88 -13.52 19.28 8.29
N SER A 89 -12.29 19.05 8.76
CA SER A 89 -11.69 19.84 9.85
C SER A 89 -11.13 21.20 9.41
N ALA A 90 -10.95 21.43 8.09
CA ALA A 90 -10.41 22.69 7.56
C ALA A 90 -11.48 23.76 7.29
N VAL A 91 -12.75 23.46 7.58
CA VAL A 91 -13.92 24.34 7.33
C VAL A 91 -14.62 24.77 8.63
N ALA A 92 -14.06 24.41 9.79
CA ALA A 92 -14.52 24.85 11.12
C ALA A 92 -13.54 25.86 11.72
#